data_AF-A0A0P0X5Z4-F1
#
_entry.id   AF-A0A0P0X5Z4-F1
#
_cell.length_a   1.000
_cell.length_b   1.000
_cell.length_c   1.000
_cell.angle_alpha   90.00
_cell.angle_beta   90.00
_cell.angle_gamma   90.00
#
_symmetry.space_group_name_H-M   'P 1'
#
loop_
_entity.id
_entity.type
_entity.pdbx_description
1 polymer ?
#
loop_
_entity_poly.entity_id
_entity_poly.type
_entity_poly.pdbx_seq_one_letter_code
_entity_poly.pdbx_strand_id
1 'polypeptide(L)'
;ANDVPERDPMDWVLEGSTDGGSTWNTIDARSSVIFDSRFYRKTFTVDKRYKANAFRFRFLRVRESNGNPRFQIGSIDLYGKST
;
A
#
# COMPACT_ATOMS: atom_id res chain seq x y z
N ALA A 1 9.30 2.63 -10.70
CA ALA A 1 10.27 2.28 -9.65
C ALA A 1 11.32 1.32 -10.19
N ASN A 2 12.56 1.75 -10.46
CA ASN A 2 13.60 0.85 -11.01
C ASN A 2 15.01 1.05 -10.45
N ASP A 3 15.20 1.98 -9.52
CA ASP A 3 16.56 2.43 -9.24
C ASP A 3 17.21 1.63 -8.11
N VAL A 4 16.52 1.44 -6.99
CA VAL A 4 17.15 1.05 -5.70
C VAL A 4 16.16 0.29 -4.80
N PRO A 5 16.29 -1.05 -4.56
CA PRO A 5 15.34 -1.87 -3.77
C PRO A 5 15.02 -1.36 -2.36
N GLU A 6 15.93 -0.60 -1.78
CA GLU A 6 15.87 0.01 -0.45
C GLU A 6 14.70 0.98 -0.29
N ARG A 7 14.19 1.52 -1.41
CA ARG A 7 13.12 2.51 -1.48
C ARG A 7 11.73 1.89 -1.64
N ASP A 8 11.67 0.56 -1.74
CA ASP A 8 10.43 -0.16 -1.95
C ASP A 8 9.59 -0.13 -0.67
N PRO A 9 8.25 0.02 -0.78
CA PRO A 9 7.37 0.00 0.38
C PRO A 9 7.50 -1.32 1.13
N MET A 10 7.67 -1.23 2.45
CA MET A 10 7.76 -2.38 3.34
C MET A 10 6.57 -2.45 4.30
N ASP A 11 6.17 -1.28 4.81
CA ASP A 11 5.05 -1.15 5.73
C ASP A 11 4.04 -0.11 5.21
N TRP A 12 2.74 -0.46 5.23
CA TRP A 12 1.67 0.45 4.86
C TRP A 12 0.35 0.12 5.54
N VAL A 13 -0.51 1.12 5.58
CA VAL A 13 -1.91 1.00 5.97
C VAL A 13 -2.78 1.38 4.77
N LEU A 14 -3.77 0.54 4.46
CA LEU A 14 -4.84 0.87 3.54
C LEU A 14 -6.06 1.29 4.36
N GLU A 15 -6.58 2.47 4.03
CA GLU A 15 -7.76 3.05 4.64
C GLU A 15 -8.87 3.20 3.61
N GLY A 16 -10.10 2.96 4.05
CA GLY A 16 -11.31 3.18 3.29
C GLY A 16 -12.16 4.27 3.92
N SER A 17 -12.79 5.08 3.07
CA SER A 17 -13.75 6.10 3.46
C SER A 17 -15.12 5.82 2.83
N THR A 18 -16.18 6.10 3.58
CA THR A 18 -17.58 6.04 3.12
C THR A 18 -18.16 7.41 2.78
N ASP A 19 -17.48 8.48 3.16
CA ASP A 19 -17.95 9.86 3.05
C ASP A 19 -17.08 10.70 2.08
N GLY A 20 -16.42 10.03 1.13
CA GLY A 20 -15.60 10.71 0.13
C GLY A 20 -14.26 11.26 0.66
N GLY A 21 -13.83 10.80 1.84
CA GLY A 21 -12.52 11.12 2.41
C GLY A 21 -12.54 12.10 3.58
N SER A 22 -13.71 12.41 4.14
CA SER A 22 -13.80 13.20 5.38
C SER A 22 -13.41 12.38 6.61
N THR A 23 -13.80 11.10 6.66
CA THR A 23 -13.39 10.13 7.68
C THR A 23 -12.71 8.92 7.03
N TRP A 24 -11.74 8.34 7.76
CA TRP A 24 -10.93 7.24 7.27
C TRP A 24 -10.90 6.10 8.29
N ASN A 25 -11.19 4.90 7.82
CA ASN A 25 -11.11 3.68 8.62
C ASN A 25 -10.01 2.78 8.07
N THR A 26 -9.16 2.24 8.94
CA THR A 26 -8.20 1.21 8.53
C THR A 26 -8.94 -0.06 8.10
N ILE A 27 -8.63 -0.51 6.88
CA ILE A 27 -9.20 -1.72 6.29
C ILE A 27 -8.16 -2.82 6.06
N ASP A 28 -6.89 -2.47 5.90
CA ASP A 28 -5.78 -3.42 5.85
C ASP A 28 -4.50 -2.77 6.40
N ALA A 29 -3.60 -3.58 6.94
CA ALA A 29 -2.27 -3.15 7.34
C ALA A 29 -1.27 -4.25 7.01
N ARG A 30 -0.15 -3.86 6.42
CA ARG A 30 0.94 -4.76 6.06
C ARG A 30 2.25 -4.24 6.63
N SER A 31 3.07 -5.18 7.07
CA SER A 31 4.37 -4.91 7.65
C SER A 31 5.38 -5.93 7.17
N SER A 32 6.63 -5.50 7.04
CA SER A 32 7.77 -6.33 6.68
C SER A 32 7.62 -7.05 5.34
N VAL A 33 6.90 -6.44 4.39
CA VAL A 33 6.81 -6.98 3.03
C VAL A 33 8.09 -6.69 2.26
N ILE A 34 8.64 -7.72 1.61
CA ILE A 34 9.85 -7.60 0.78
C ILE A 34 9.50 -7.97 -0.65
N PHE A 35 9.83 -7.10 -1.60
CA PHE A 35 9.77 -7.39 -3.04
C PHE A 35 11.08 -8.03 -3.48
N ASP A 36 11.00 -9.28 -3.93
CA ASP A 36 12.17 -10.14 -4.13
C ASP A 36 13.01 -9.74 -5.37
N SER A 37 12.40 -9.03 -6.32
CA SER A 37 13.04 -8.53 -7.52
C SER A 37 12.39 -7.25 -8.03
N ARG A 38 13.05 -6.58 -8.98
CA ARG A 38 12.51 -5.40 -9.67
C ARG A 38 11.31 -5.80 -10.54
N PHE A 39 10.38 -4.86 -10.77
CA PHE A 39 9.14 -5.09 -11.53
C PHE A 39 8.25 -6.21 -10.96
N TYR A 40 8.51 -6.62 -9.72
CA TYR A 40 7.76 -7.68 -9.08
C TYR A 40 6.43 -7.14 -8.54
N ARG A 41 5.34 -7.85 -8.85
CA ARG A 41 3.99 -7.51 -8.38
C ARG A 41 3.56 -8.50 -7.30
N LYS A 42 3.15 -7.99 -6.14
CA LYS A 42 2.46 -8.76 -5.10
C LYS A 42 1.00 -8.36 -5.04
N THR A 43 0.15 -9.37 -4.87
CA THR A 43 -1.30 -9.19 -4.68
C THR A 43 -1.65 -9.56 -3.26
N PHE A 44 -2.42 -8.70 -2.59
CA PHE A 44 -2.86 -8.90 -1.22
C PHE A 44 -4.38 -8.90 -1.19
N THR A 45 -4.96 -9.90 -0.51
CA THR A 45 -6.40 -9.94 -0.25
C THR A 45 -6.69 -9.14 1.01
N VAL A 46 -7.63 -8.20 0.92
CA VAL A 46 -8.14 -7.45 2.08
C VAL A 46 -9.28 -8.26 2.69
N ASP A 47 -9.03 -8.88 3.84
CA ASP A 47 -10.00 -9.77 4.48
C ASP A 47 -11.20 -9.00 5.06
N LYS A 48 -10.98 -7.77 5.50
CA LYS A 48 -12.03 -6.91 6.04
C LYS A 48 -12.91 -6.39 4.92
N ARG A 49 -14.10 -6.98 4.78
CA ARG A 49 -15.15 -6.43 3.90
C ARG A 49 -15.57 -5.06 4.41
N TYR A 50 -15.21 -4.03 3.67
CA TYR A 50 -15.57 -2.64 3.97
C TYR A 50 -16.02 -1.95 2.68
N LYS A 51 -17.24 -1.41 2.69
CA LYS A 51 -17.77 -0.64 1.55
C LYS A 51 -17.19 0.77 1.64
N ALA A 52 -16.31 1.11 0.71
CA ALA A 52 -15.71 2.44 0.61
C ALA A 52 -15.91 3.01 -0.79
N ASN A 53 -16.07 4.33 -0.88
CA ASN A 53 -16.07 5.08 -2.13
C ASN A 53 -14.75 5.85 -2.36
N ALA A 54 -13.87 5.91 -1.36
CA ALA A 54 -12.50 6.40 -1.51
C ALA A 54 -11.51 5.52 -0.73
N PHE A 55 -10.30 5.40 -1.25
CA PHE A 55 -9.22 4.61 -0.67
C PHE A 55 -7.96 5.46 -0.52
N ARG A 56 -7.21 5.23 0.57
CA ARG A 56 -5.94 5.92 0.85
C ARG A 56 -4.91 4.91 1.34
N PHE A 57 -3.74 4.94 0.71
CA PHE A 57 -2.56 4.28 1.26
C PHE A 57 -1.77 5.27 2.11
N ARG A 58 -1.36 4.83 3.30
CA ARG A 58 -0.30 5.48 4.08
C ARG A 58 0.90 4.56 4.11
N PHE A 59 1.95 4.90 3.36
CA PHE A 59 3.23 4.20 3.42
C PHE A 59 4.00 4.68 4.64
N LEU A 60 4.34 3.74 5.52
CA LEU A 60 4.96 4.04 6.82
C LEU A 60 6.47 3.84 6.79
N ARG A 61 6.95 2.86 6.01
CA ARG A 61 8.36 2.51 5.94
C ARG A 61 8.72 1.91 4.59
N VAL A 62 9.95 2.20 4.15
CA VAL A 62 10.61 1.56 3.01
C VAL A 62 11.68 0.58 3.52
N ARG A 63 12.14 -0.32 2.65
CA ARG A 63 13.03 -1.44 3.04
C ARG A 63 14.27 -1.03 3.85
N GLU A 64 14.96 0.06 3.48
CA GLU A 64 16.04 0.64 4.30
C GLU A 64 15.70 2.09 4.68
N SER A 65 15.76 2.39 5.98
CA SER A 65 15.38 3.70 6.53
C SER A 65 16.60 4.47 7.07
N ASN A 66 17.70 4.46 6.34
CA ASN A 66 18.89 5.24 6.68
C ASN A 66 18.72 6.70 6.24
N GLY A 67 18.44 7.60 7.19
CA GLY A 67 18.59 9.07 7.15
C GLY A 67 17.83 9.88 6.08
N ASN A 68 17.56 9.33 4.91
CA ASN A 68 16.90 9.97 3.78
C ASN A 68 16.09 8.91 2.98
N PRO A 69 14.99 8.40 3.56
CA PRO A 69 14.17 7.38 2.92
C PRO A 69 13.48 7.97 1.70
N ARG A 70 13.96 7.60 0.50
CA ARG A 70 13.25 7.87 -0.74
C ARG A 70 12.21 6.79 -0.96
N PHE A 71 11.06 7.17 -1.52
CA PHE A 71 9.97 6.25 -1.82
C PHE A 71 9.88 6.00 -3.33
N GLN A 72 9.60 4.77 -3.72
CA GLN A 72 9.26 4.47 -5.10
C GLN A 72 8.17 3.40 -5.19
N ILE A 73 7.29 3.55 -6.18
CA ILE A 73 6.31 2.54 -6.56
C ILE A 73 6.16 2.54 -8.08
N GLY A 74 5.82 1.38 -8.65
CA GLY A 74 5.53 1.26 -10.08
C GLY A 74 4.07 1.57 -10.37
N SER A 75 3.18 0.79 -9.77
CA SER A 75 1.73 0.93 -9.90
C SER A 75 1.03 0.44 -8.63
N ILE A 76 -0.23 0.84 -8.48
CA ILE A 76 -1.17 0.30 -7.50
C ILE A 76 -2.43 -0.06 -8.29
N ASP A 77 -2.80 -1.33 -8.25
CA ASP A 77 -4.04 -1.82 -8.84
C ASP A 77 -5.02 -2.16 -7.71
N LEU A 78 -6.25 -1.66 -7.79
CA LEU A 78 -7.34 -2.02 -6.88
C LEU A 78 -8.30 -2.98 -7.59
N TYR A 79 -8.38 -4.20 -7.11
CA TYR A 79 -9.31 -5.22 -7.62
C TYR A 79 -10.55 -5.25 -6.74
N GLY A 80 -11.72 -5.17 -7.36
CA GLY A 80 -13.01 -5.31 -6.69
C GLY A 80 -13.90 -6.24 -7.49
N LYS A 81 -14.81 -6.95 -6.81
CA LYS A 81 -15.90 -7.65 -7.46
C LYS A 81 -17.10 -6.72 -7.49
N SER A 82 -17.51 -6.27 -8.67
CA SER A 82 -18.82 -5.63 -8.82
C SER A 82 -19.88 -6.69 -8.56
N THR A 83 -20.73 -6.42 -7.56
CA THR A 83 -21.96 -7.17 -7.28
C THR A 83 -23.14 -6.44 -7.88
#